data_AF-A0A3S1ZUU4-F1
#
_entry.id   AF-A0A3S1ZUU4-F1
#
_cell.length_a   1.000
_cell.length_b   1.000
_cell.length_c   1.000
_cell.angle_alpha   90.00
_cell.angle_beta   90.00
_cell.angle_gamma   90.00
#
_symmetry.space_group_name_H-M   'P 1'
#
loop_
_entity.id
_entity.type
_entity.pdbx_description
1 polymer ?
#
loop_
_entity_poly.entity_id
_entity_poly.type
_entity_poly.pdbx_seq_one_letter_code
_entity_poly.pdbx_strand_id
1 'polypeptide(L)' 'MSDFLGIHRNGDVAVVTIDNPPVNALSFHVREPLMQALVELRDDASVAAIVIACAGRTFVAGADITEFGKPMRQPE' A
#
# COMPACT_ATOMS: atom_id res chain seq x y z
N MET A 1 9.63 9.18 -0.05
CA MET A 1 9.05 7.94 0.51
C MET A 1 7.75 8.36 1.16
N SER A 2 6.63 7.76 0.76
CA SER A 2 5.34 8.06 1.40
C SER A 2 5.39 7.55 2.83
N ASP A 3 4.99 8.37 3.80
CA ASP A 3 4.97 8.01 5.22
C ASP A 3 4.05 6.83 5.54
N PHE A 4 3.26 6.35 4.57
CA PHE A 4 2.25 5.29 4.73
C PHE A 4 2.65 3.92 4.17
N LEU A 5 3.82 3.81 3.53
CA LEU A 5 4.28 2.58 2.90
C LEU A 5 5.77 2.35 3.15
N GLY A 6 6.09 1.17 3.69
CA GLY A 6 7.46 0.67 3.77
C GLY A 6 7.68 -0.45 2.75
N ILE A 7 8.82 -0.45 2.07
CA ILE A 7 9.22 -1.56 1.18
C ILE A 7 10.54 -2.15 1.69
N HIS A 8 10.54 -3.45 1.93
CA HIS A 8 11.72 -4.21 2.36
C HIS A 8 11.89 -5.46 1.50
N ARG A 9 13.12 -5.86 1.20
CA ARG A 9 13.40 -7.09 0.43
C ARG A 9 13.91 -8.21 1.31
N ASN A 10 13.39 -9.41 1.09
CA ASN A 10 13.93 -10.65 1.62
C ASN A 10 14.27 -11.59 0.45
N GLY A 11 15.51 -11.53 -0.02
CA GLY A 11 15.91 -12.18 -1.27
C GLY A 11 15.19 -11.57 -2.47
N ASP A 12 14.52 -12.41 -3.26
CA ASP A 12 13.69 -12.05 -4.41
C ASP A 12 12.23 -11.73 -4.03
N VAL A 13 11.89 -11.71 -2.73
CA VAL A 13 10.56 -11.34 -2.25
C VAL A 13 10.55 -9.88 -1.78
N ALA A 14 9.68 -9.07 -2.36
CA ALA A 14 9.40 -7.72 -1.90
C ALA A 14 8.26 -7.72 -0.88
N VAL A 15 8.48 -7.13 0.29
CA VAL A 15 7.49 -6.96 1.36
C VAL A 15 7.06 -5.50 1.38
N VAL A 16 5.81 -5.24 1.00
CA VAL A 16 5.18 -3.92 1.01
C VAL A 16 4.30 -3.82 2.25
N THR A 17 4.72 -3.01 3.21
CA THR A 17 4.02 -2.81 4.48
C THR A 17 3.20 -1.52 4.44
N ILE A 18 1.88 -1.64 4.60
CA ILE A 18 0.97 -0.51 4.80
C ILE A 18 1.05 -0.04 6.25
N ASP A 19 1.29 1.25 6.46
CA ASP A 19 1.35 1.89 7.78
C ASP A 19 0.56 3.21 7.79
N ASN A 20 -0.76 3.11 7.81
CA ASN A 20 -1.69 4.23 7.90
C ASN A 20 -2.53 4.12 9.18
N PRO A 21 -1.96 4.42 10.36
CA PRO A 21 -2.67 4.29 11.63
C PRO A 21 -3.94 5.17 11.68
N PRO A 22 -4.95 4.79 12.48
CA PRO A 22 -4.91 3.71 13.47
C PRO A 22 -5.32 2.33 12.94
N VAL A 23 -5.89 2.24 11.73
CA VAL A 23 -6.56 1.01 11.24
C VAL A 23 -6.25 0.67 9.79
N ASN A 24 -5.27 1.36 9.19
CA ASN A 24 -4.86 1.17 7.80
C ASN A 24 -6.03 1.33 6.82
N ALA A 25 -6.81 2.41 6.97
CA ALA A 25 -7.86 2.74 6.03
C ALA A 25 -7.27 3.01 4.63
N LEU A 26 -7.91 2.50 3.57
CA LEU A 26 -7.47 2.68 2.18
C LEU A 26 -7.95 4.02 1.61
N SER A 27 -7.39 5.12 2.13
CA SER A 27 -7.53 6.44 1.51
C SER A 27 -6.82 6.47 0.17
N PHE A 28 -7.15 7.45 -0.68
CA PHE A 28 -6.45 7.72 -1.93
C PHE A 28 -4.94 7.92 -1.70
N HIS A 29 -4.56 8.59 -0.60
CA HIS A 29 -3.15 8.81 -0.25
C HIS A 29 -2.38 7.52 0.10
N VAL A 30 -3.07 6.42 0.41
CA VAL A 30 -2.47 5.08 0.55
C VAL A 30 -2.55 4.32 -0.76
N ARG A 31 -3.70 4.35 -1.45
CA ARG A 31 -3.95 3.61 -2.69
C ARG A 31 -3.02 4.03 -3.84
N GLU A 32 -2.76 5.33 -3.97
CA GLU A 32 -1.90 5.89 -5.02
C GLU A 32 -0.46 5.36 -4.93
N PRO A 33 0.29 5.60 -3.83
CA PRO A 33 1.65 5.09 -3.74
C PRO A 33 1.71 3.56 -3.64
N LEU A 34 0.64 2.88 -3.21
CA LEU A 34 0.57 1.42 -3.23
C LEU A 34 0.49 0.90 -4.66
N MET A 35 -0.33 1.52 -5.53
CA MET A 35 -0.39 1.16 -6.94
C MET A 35 0.97 1.34 -7.61
N GLN A 36 1.59 2.50 -7.43
CA GLN A 36 2.93 2.81 -7.96
C GLN A 36 3.96 1.76 -7.51
N ALA A 37 4.02 1.43 -6.22
CA ALA A 37 4.92 0.43 -5.70
C ALA A 37 4.66 -0.98 -6.29
N LEU A 38 3.39 -1.37 -6.44
CA LEU A 38 3.04 -2.67 -7.02
C LEU A 38 3.42 -2.75 -8.50
N VAL A 39 3.24 -1.67 -9.27
CA VAL A 39 3.65 -1.57 -10.67
C VAL A 39 5.18 -1.67 -10.79
N GLU A 40 5.91 -0.87 -10.00
CA GLU A 40 7.37 -0.90 -9.98
C GLU A 40 7.92 -2.29 -9.64
N LEU A 41 7.36 -2.94 -8.60
CA LEU A 41 7.79 -4.27 -8.16
C LEU A 41 7.39 -5.38 -9.14
N ARG A 42 6.25 -5.25 -9.84
CA ARG A 42 5.84 -6.18 -10.89
C ARG A 42 6.81 -6.15 -12.08
N ASP A 43 7.30 -4.97 -12.42
CA ASP A 43 8.15 -4.75 -13.59
C ASP A 43 9.65 -4.95 -13.29
N ASP A 44 10.00 -5.20 -12.02
CA ASP A 44 11.36 -5.54 -11.60
C ASP A 44 11.62 -7.05 -11.74
N ALA A 45 12.45 -7.43 -12.71
CA ALA A 45 12.83 -8.82 -12.97
C ALA A 45 13.58 -9.52 -11.81
N SER A 46 14.06 -8.78 -10.81
CA SER A 46 14.68 -9.33 -9.60
C SER A 46 13.67 -9.69 -8.50
N VAL A 47 12.39 -9.33 -8.67
CA VAL A 47 11.30 -9.63 -7.73
C VAL A 47 10.52 -10.84 -8.23
N ALA A 48 10.59 -11.95 -7.50
CA ALA A 48 9.85 -13.17 -7.79
C ALA A 48 8.44 -13.18 -7.16
N ALA A 49 8.26 -12.46 -6.05
CA ALA A 49 6.98 -12.37 -5.36
C ALA A 49 6.83 -11.07 -4.57
N ILE A 50 5.57 -10.66 -4.36
CA ILE A 50 5.20 -9.51 -3.54
C ILE A 50 4.34 -10.00 -2.37
N VAL A 51 4.73 -9.63 -1.15
CA VAL A 51 3.94 -9.80 0.07
C VAL A 51 3.40 -8.43 0.47
N ILE A 52 2.08 -8.33 0.64
CA ILE A 52 1.46 -7.16 1.25
C ILE A 52 1.29 -7.45 2.74
N ALA A 53 1.84 -6.57 3.56
CA ALA A 53 1.83 -6.64 5.02
C ALA A 53 1.24 -5.34 5.61
N CYS A 54 1.01 -5.35 6.92
CA CYS A 54 0.57 -4.16 7.65
C CYS A 54 1.44 -3.93 8.89
N ALA A 55 1.72 -2.67 9.18
CA ALA A 55 2.18 -2.24 10.48
C ALA A 55 1.00 -2.22 11.47
N GLY A 56 1.30 -2.39 12.75
CA GLY A 56 0.29 -2.43 13.80
C GLY A 56 -0.53 -3.74 13.80
N ARG A 57 -1.83 -3.64 14.09
CA ARG A 57 -2.70 -4.80 14.39
C ARG A 57 -3.73 -5.12 13.32
N THR A 58 -3.95 -4.23 12.38
CA THR A 58 -5.08 -4.28 11.44
C THR A 58 -4.54 -4.24 10.02
N PHE A 59 -4.94 -5.17 9.16
CA PHE A 59 -4.44 -5.17 7.78
C PHE A 59 -4.97 -3.96 7.00
N VAL A 60 -6.26 -3.96 6.70
CA VAL A 60 -7.02 -2.83 6.16
C VAL A 60 -8.42 -2.94 6.74
N ALA A 61 -8.85 -1.96 7.53
CA ALA A 61 -10.20 -1.98 8.11
C ALA A 61 -11.31 -1.60 7.11
N GLY A 62 -10.95 -1.02 5.96
CA GLY A 62 -11.89 -0.62 4.93
C GLY A 62 -11.47 0.68 4.24
N ALA A 63 -12.44 1.32 3.59
CA ALA A 63 -12.25 2.63 2.98
C ALA A 63 -12.14 3.74 4.02
N ASP A 64 -11.55 4.87 3.63
CA ASP A 64 -11.51 6.07 4.46
C ASP A 64 -12.87 6.79 4.43
N ILE A 65 -13.52 6.88 5.59
CA ILE A 65 -14.84 7.53 5.73
C ILE A 65 -14.80 9.02 5.37
N THR A 66 -13.64 9.68 5.48
CA THR A 66 -13.48 11.09 5.12
C THR A 66 -13.55 11.32 3.61
N GLU A 67 -13.46 10.27 2.80
CA GLU A 67 -13.63 10.32 1.34
C GLU A 67 -15.10 10.15 0.91
N PHE A 68 -16.00 9.79 1.83
CA PHE A 68 -17.41 9.56 1.49
C PHE A 68 -18.07 10.87 1.07
N GLY A 69 -18.90 10.79 0.01
CA GLY A 69 -19.56 11.96 -0.58
C GLY A 69 -18.66 12.84 -1.46
N LYS A 70 -17.38 12.47 -1.63
CA LYS A 70 -16.47 13.09 -2.61
C LYS A 70 -16.38 12.22 -3.88
N PRO A 71 -16.03 12.78 -5.05
CA PRO A 71 -15.76 11.98 -6.24
C PRO A 71 -14.67 10.94 -5.98
N MET A 72 -14.90 9.70 -6.41
CA MET A 72 -13.91 8.64 -6.29
C MET A 72 -12.70 8.97 -7.16
N ARG A 73 -11.51 8.97 -6.55
CA ARG A 73 -10.23 9.06 -7.26
C ARG A 73 -9.66 7.67 -7.45
N GLN A 74 -9.35 7.30 -8.70
CA GLN A 74 -8.64 6.07 -9.02
C GLN A 74 -7.13 6.31 -8.91
N PRO A 75 -6.37 5.39 -8.31
CA PRO A 75 -4.92 5.47 -8.36
C PRO A 75 -4.43 5.16 -9.79
N GLU A 76 -3.36 5.83 -10.21
CA GLU A 76 -2.74 5.65 -11.53
C GLU A 76 -1.63 4.58 -11.53
#